data_AF-A0A1I4BQ07-F1
#
_entry.id   AF-A0A1I4BQ07-F1
#
_cell.length_a   1.000
_cell.length_b   1.000
_cell.length_c   1.000
_cell.angle_alpha   90.00
_cell.angle_beta   90.00
_cell.angle_gamma   90.00
#
_symmetry.space_group_name_H-M   'P 1'
#
loop_
_entity.id
_entity.type
_entity.pdbx_description
1 polymer ?
#
loop_
_entity_poly.entity_id
_entity_poly.type
_entity_poly.pdbx_seq_one_letter_code
_entity_poly.pdbx_strand_id
1 'polypeptide(L)'
;MAHKQFTMDDIILIEKYYLADVTTSRIIEIMGKKQPVYDVINFFKTGKNSKEFWEQRKTKQSRCGRKRLKLSVEEDGHVEHLLRQKWSLDMIANHHKADSTFLAFSMGATTLYRRAREGMFDKHLLPMKGKRKPNGHKEKRGKQAFTRNIAQRKIDHPNV
;
A
#
# COMPACT_ATOMS: atom_id res chain seq x y z
N MET A 1 10.31 -17.68 -12.53
CA MET A 1 9.47 -18.77 -12.01
C MET A 1 9.38 -18.62 -10.49
N ALA A 2 8.19 -18.57 -9.91
CA ALA A 2 8.07 -18.49 -8.45
C ALA A 2 8.46 -19.84 -7.84
N HIS A 3 9.57 -19.89 -7.11
CA HIS A 3 9.98 -21.12 -6.42
C HIS A 3 8.93 -21.49 -5.37
N LYS A 4 8.26 -22.64 -5.53
CA LYS A 4 7.29 -23.16 -4.56
C LYS A 4 7.96 -23.25 -3.19
N GLN A 5 7.37 -22.63 -2.18
CA GLN A 5 7.88 -22.69 -0.81
C GLN A 5 7.56 -24.05 -0.18
N PHE A 6 8.36 -24.50 0.80
CA PHE A 6 7.98 -25.67 1.60
C PHE A 6 6.74 -25.36 2.44
N THR A 7 5.81 -26.30 2.40
CA THR A 7 4.62 -26.36 3.24
C THR A 7 4.97 -26.92 4.62
N MET A 8 4.01 -26.91 5.54
CA MET A 8 4.20 -27.54 6.85
C MET A 8 4.49 -29.03 6.73
N ASP A 9 3.76 -29.74 5.86
CA ASP A 9 3.91 -31.18 5.66
C ASP A 9 5.30 -31.54 5.11
N ASP A 10 5.84 -30.71 4.22
CA ASP A 10 7.21 -30.85 3.71
C ASP A 10 8.25 -30.79 4.85
N ILE A 11 8.06 -29.89 5.82
CA ILE A 11 8.97 -29.73 6.95
C ILE A 11 8.85 -30.89 7.93
N ILE A 12 7.62 -31.37 8.20
CA ILE A 12 7.36 -32.56 9.02
C ILE A 12 7.98 -33.80 8.37
N LEU A 13 7.92 -33.91 7.04
CA LEU A 13 8.54 -35.02 6.32
C LEU A 13 10.08 -34.99 6.47
N ILE A 14 10.70 -33.82 6.35
CA ILE A 14 12.14 -33.66 6.59
C ILE A 14 12.50 -34.01 8.04
N GLU A 15 11.67 -33.66 9.02
CA GLU A 15 11.88 -34.02 10.43
C GLU A 15 11.88 -35.54 10.62
N LYS A 16 10.92 -36.25 10.02
CA LYS A 16 10.89 -37.73 10.05
C LYS A 16 12.13 -38.34 9.43
N TYR A 17 12.60 -37.82 8.29
CA TYR A 17 13.84 -38.30 7.67
C TYR A 17 15.07 -38.01 8.52
N TYR A 18 15.12 -36.85 9.17
CA TYR A 18 16.19 -36.49 10.09
C TYR A 18 16.24 -37.41 11.32
N LEU A 19 15.09 -37.74 11.92
CA LEU A 19 14.98 -38.68 13.04
C LEU A 19 15.31 -40.13 12.64
N ALA A 20 15.17 -40.48 11.37
CA ALA A 20 15.55 -41.78 10.82
C ALA A 20 17.02 -41.83 10.33
N ASP A 21 17.84 -40.84 10.70
CA ASP A 21 19.26 -40.73 10.31
C ASP A 21 19.52 -40.77 8.79
N VAL A 22 18.54 -40.34 7.98
CA VAL A 22 18.71 -40.25 6.53
C VAL A 22 19.68 -39.11 6.20
N THR A 23 20.64 -39.38 5.32
CA THR A 23 21.64 -38.39 4.93
C THR A 23 20.99 -37.16 4.27
N THR A 24 21.52 -35.97 4.56
CA THR A 24 21.00 -34.71 3.99
C THR A 24 20.97 -34.73 2.46
N SER A 25 21.98 -35.34 1.82
CA SER A 25 22.03 -35.49 0.36
C SER A 25 20.82 -36.26 -0.17
N ARG A 26 20.43 -37.36 0.50
CA ARG A 26 19.28 -38.15 0.12
C ARG A 26 17.96 -37.39 0.31
N ILE A 27 17.84 -36.61 1.38
CA ILE A 27 16.66 -35.75 1.61
C ILE A 27 16.56 -34.68 0.50
N ILE A 28 17.68 -34.12 0.06
CA ILE A 28 17.72 -33.15 -1.05
C ILE A 28 17.26 -33.78 -2.36
N GLU A 29 17.67 -35.02 -2.65
CA GLU A 29 17.20 -35.76 -3.83
C GLU A 29 15.69 -35.97 -3.80
N ILE A 30 15.13 -36.36 -2.65
CA ILE A 30 13.69 -36.60 -2.47
C ILE A 30 12.89 -35.29 -2.59
N MET A 31 13.35 -34.22 -1.93
CA MET A 31 12.63 -32.95 -1.87
C MET A 31 12.85 -32.07 -3.11
N GLY A 32 13.88 -32.36 -3.91
CA GLY A 32 14.27 -31.60 -5.11
C GLY A 32 14.76 -30.17 -4.85
N LYS A 33 15.08 -29.82 -3.59
CA LYS A 33 15.54 -28.47 -3.21
C LYS A 33 16.70 -28.53 -2.23
N LYS A 34 17.82 -27.91 -2.61
CA LYS A 34 19.05 -27.91 -1.82
C LYS A 34 18.96 -26.98 -0.59
N GLN A 35 18.85 -25.67 -0.82
CA GLN A 35 18.98 -24.67 0.25
C GLN A 35 17.92 -24.82 1.35
N PRO A 36 16.61 -24.95 1.04
CA PRO A 36 15.60 -25.05 2.08
C PRO A 36 15.74 -26.31 2.96
N VAL A 37 16.24 -27.42 2.40
CA VAL A 37 16.50 -28.64 3.18
C VAL A 37 17.67 -28.42 4.15
N TYR A 38 18.75 -27.77 3.71
CA TYR A 38 19.85 -27.41 4.61
C TYR A 38 19.38 -26.48 5.73
N ASP A 39 18.56 -25.47 5.43
CA ASP A 39 18.07 -24.52 6.43
C ASP A 39 17.23 -25.25 7.51
N VAL A 40 16.38 -26.19 7.10
CA VAL A 40 15.55 -27.00 8.01
C VAL A 40 16.41 -27.96 8.84
N ILE A 41 17.33 -28.71 8.22
CA ILE A 41 18.19 -29.66 8.93
C ILE A 41 19.14 -28.95 9.91
N ASN A 42 19.71 -27.82 9.51
CA ASN A 42 20.56 -27.03 10.41
C ASN A 42 19.77 -26.49 11.60
N PHE A 43 18.47 -26.19 11.42
CA PHE A 43 17.60 -25.85 12.54
C PHE A 43 17.36 -27.05 13.47
N PHE A 44 17.12 -28.24 12.94
CA PHE A 44 16.95 -29.46 13.75
C PHE A 44 18.21 -29.85 14.52
N LYS A 45 19.41 -29.62 13.95
CA LYS A 45 20.69 -29.79 14.66
C LYS A 45 20.81 -28.92 15.92
N THR A 46 20.02 -27.85 16.04
CA THR A 46 19.96 -27.02 17.27
C THR A 46 19.04 -27.61 18.35
N GLY A 47 18.47 -28.80 18.14
CA GLY A 47 17.57 -29.48 19.08
C GLY A 47 16.11 -29.04 19.00
N LYS A 48 15.71 -28.38 17.91
CA LYS A 48 14.37 -27.81 17.72
C LYS A 48 13.52 -28.65 16.78
N ASN A 49 12.20 -28.50 16.87
CA ASN A 49 11.23 -29.28 16.09
C ASN A 49 10.70 -28.55 14.84
N SER A 50 9.96 -29.28 13.99
CA SER A 50 9.31 -28.77 12.77
C SER A 50 8.32 -27.63 13.04
N LYS A 51 7.55 -27.71 14.12
CA LYS A 51 6.55 -26.70 14.52
C LYS A 51 7.21 -25.35 14.82
N GLU A 52 8.30 -25.37 15.59
CA GLU A 52 9.08 -24.18 15.91
C GLU A 52 9.71 -23.56 14.67
N PHE A 53 10.20 -24.38 13.73
CA PHE A 53 10.72 -23.87 12.45
C PHE A 53 9.62 -23.12 11.69
N TRP A 54 8.41 -23.68 11.63
CA TRP A 54 7.27 -23.07 10.95
C TRP A 54 6.81 -21.76 11.61
N GLU A 55 6.74 -21.71 12.94
CA GLU A 55 6.42 -20.50 13.69
C GLU A 55 7.48 -19.41 13.49
N GLN A 56 8.76 -19.79 13.51
CA GLN A 56 9.85 -18.87 13.21
C GLN A 56 9.75 -18.34 11.79
N ARG A 57 9.42 -19.20 10.81
CA ARG A 57 9.21 -18.80 9.42
C ARG A 57 8.06 -17.81 9.28
N LYS A 58 6.90 -18.07 9.91
CA LYS A 58 5.76 -17.12 9.94
C LYS A 58 6.16 -15.77 10.50
N THR A 59 6.94 -15.76 11.58
CA THR A 59 7.46 -14.54 12.22
C THR A 59 8.45 -13.80 11.31
N LYS A 60 9.32 -14.51 10.58
CA LYS A 60 10.22 -13.89 9.60
C LYS A 60 9.44 -13.31 8.43
N GLN A 61 8.44 -14.04 7.91
CA GLN A 61 7.60 -13.58 6.82
C GLN A 61 6.78 -12.33 7.19
N SER A 62 6.30 -12.21 8.42
CA SER A 62 5.58 -11.01 8.87
C SER A 62 6.47 -9.77 8.95
N ARG A 63 7.80 -9.95 9.06
CA ARG A 63 8.80 -8.86 9.01
C ARG A 63 9.16 -8.48 7.58
N CYS A 64 8.86 -9.33 6.60
CA CYS A 64 9.11 -9.06 5.19
C CYS A 64 8.03 -8.13 4.60
N GLY A 65 8.37 -7.51 3.47
CA GLY A 65 7.48 -6.60 2.76
C GLY A 65 7.54 -5.16 3.27
N ARG A 66 6.85 -4.27 2.55
CA ARG A 66 6.86 -2.85 2.85
C ARG A 66 5.95 -2.56 4.04
N LYS A 67 6.52 -2.04 5.14
CA LYS A 67 5.76 -1.54 6.29
C LYS A 67 4.89 -0.35 5.87
N ARG A 68 3.69 -0.26 6.45
CA ARG A 68 2.79 0.86 6.15
C ARG A 68 3.36 2.15 6.76
N LEU A 69 3.43 3.23 5.96
CA LEU A 69 3.88 4.56 6.40
C LEU A 69 2.93 5.12 7.46
N LYS A 70 3.37 5.22 8.70
CA LYS A 70 2.59 5.82 9.80
C LYS A 70 2.97 7.29 9.92
N LEU A 71 1.99 8.13 10.25
CA LEU A 71 2.25 9.50 10.66
C LEU A 71 2.75 9.50 12.12
N SER A 72 3.59 10.48 12.45
CA SER A 72 3.91 10.85 13.83
C SER A 72 2.65 11.37 14.53
N VAL A 73 2.65 11.38 15.87
CA VAL A 73 1.52 11.90 16.67
C VAL A 73 1.24 13.37 16.33
N GLU A 74 2.29 14.16 16.09
CA GLU A 74 2.19 15.57 15.70
C GLU A 74 1.59 15.74 14.29
N GLU A 75 2.04 14.92 13.34
CA GLU A 75 1.55 14.91 11.96
C GLU A 75 0.07 14.50 11.91
N ASP A 76 -0.32 13.50 12.71
CA ASP A 76 -1.69 13.01 12.80
C ASP A 76 -2.62 14.08 13.35
N GLY A 77 -2.23 14.74 14.45
CA GLY A 77 -2.98 15.84 15.03
C GLY A 77 -3.11 17.04 14.10
N HIS A 78 -2.06 17.36 13.33
CA HIS A 78 -2.10 18.42 12.33
C HIS A 78 -3.09 18.10 11.20
N VAL A 79 -3.06 16.87 10.67
CA VAL A 79 -4.00 16.44 9.63
C VAL A 79 -5.44 16.46 10.17
N GLU A 80 -5.66 15.96 11.39
CA GLU A 80 -7.00 15.97 12.01
C GLU A 80 -7.53 17.40 12.21
N HIS A 81 -6.68 18.32 12.67
CA HIS A 81 -7.03 19.73 12.81
C HIS A 81 -7.50 20.34 11.48
N LEU A 82 -6.78 20.09 10.38
CA LEU A 82 -7.14 20.57 9.04
C LEU A 82 -8.42 19.90 8.52
N LEU A 83 -8.62 18.62 8.80
CA LEU A 83 -9.87 17.92 8.46
C LEU A 83 -11.07 18.54 9.19
N ARG A 84 -10.94 18.93 10.46
CA ARG A 84 -12.00 19.65 11.21
C ARG A 84 -12.31 21.02 10.60
N GLN A 85 -11.32 21.68 10.02
CA GLN A 85 -11.48 22.89 9.21
C GLN A 85 -12.06 22.63 7.81
N LYS A 86 -12.46 21.39 7.50
CA LYS A 86 -13.04 20.95 6.23
C LYS A 86 -12.07 21.00 5.03
N TRP A 87 -10.77 20.91 5.29
CA TRP A 87 -9.80 20.70 4.22
C TRP A 87 -9.90 19.28 3.66
N SER A 88 -9.61 19.12 2.36
CA SER A 88 -9.53 17.80 1.73
C SER A 88 -8.13 17.21 1.91
N LEU A 89 -8.06 15.88 2.00
CA LEU A 89 -6.78 15.17 2.08
C LEU A 89 -5.88 15.45 0.87
N ASP A 90 -6.46 15.75 -0.30
CA ASP A 90 -5.72 16.17 -1.49
C ASP A 90 -5.03 17.52 -1.28
N MET A 91 -5.74 18.49 -0.70
CA MET A 91 -5.14 19.80 -0.39
C MET A 91 -4.04 19.65 0.65
N ILE A 92 -4.29 18.93 1.75
CA ILE A 92 -3.29 18.71 2.81
C ILE A 92 -2.05 18.00 2.24
N ALA A 93 -2.24 16.99 1.37
CA ALA A 93 -1.14 16.29 0.71
C ALA A 93 -0.33 17.14 -0.29
N ASN A 94 -0.92 18.18 -0.87
CA ASN A 94 -0.21 19.03 -1.83
C ASN A 94 0.46 20.23 -1.15
N HIS A 95 -0.13 20.75 -0.07
CA HIS A 95 0.36 21.96 0.61
C HIS A 95 1.49 21.68 1.62
N HIS A 96 1.55 20.50 2.26
CA HIS A 96 2.62 20.17 3.21
C HIS A 96 4.04 20.22 2.60
N LYS A 97 4.17 20.21 1.26
CA LYS A 97 5.45 20.30 0.56
C LYS A 97 5.83 21.71 0.13
N ALA A 98 4.84 22.61 0.03
CA ALA A 98 5.00 23.90 -0.65
C ALA A 98 4.93 25.10 0.31
N ASP A 99 4.29 24.93 1.47
CA ASP A 99 4.01 26.02 2.40
C ASP A 99 4.57 25.67 3.79
N SER A 100 5.43 26.53 4.32
CA SER A 100 6.08 26.39 5.63
C SER A 100 5.11 26.45 6.81
N THR A 101 3.85 26.83 6.56
CA THR A 101 2.78 26.85 7.56
C THR A 101 2.25 25.44 7.87
N PHE A 102 2.47 24.48 6.97
CA PHE A 102 2.01 23.10 7.10
C PHE A 102 3.14 22.21 7.63
N LEU A 103 2.79 21.27 8.51
CA LEU A 103 3.76 20.29 8.96
C LEU A 103 4.10 19.34 7.80
N ALA A 104 5.37 19.29 7.42
CA ALA A 104 5.82 18.40 6.34
C ALA A 104 5.77 16.94 6.78
N PHE A 105 5.11 16.08 6.01
CA PHE A 105 5.04 14.64 6.26
C PHE A 105 5.21 13.83 4.96
N SER A 106 5.66 12.57 5.04
CA SER A 106 6.10 11.81 3.85
C SER A 106 4.98 11.24 2.96
N MET A 107 3.70 11.46 3.30
CA MET A 107 2.57 10.76 2.67
C MET A 107 1.92 11.54 1.54
N GLY A 108 1.71 10.89 0.40
CA GLY A 108 0.88 11.43 -0.69
C GLY A 108 -0.62 11.25 -0.46
N ALA A 109 -1.44 11.95 -1.25
CA ALA A 109 -2.90 11.95 -1.13
C ALA A 109 -3.52 10.54 -1.17
N THR A 110 -3.07 9.69 -2.10
CA THR A 110 -3.54 8.29 -2.23
C THR A 110 -3.26 7.47 -0.97
N THR A 111 -2.13 7.73 -0.31
CA THR A 111 -1.77 7.05 0.93
C THR A 111 -2.64 7.55 2.09
N LEU A 112 -2.88 8.85 2.19
CA LEU A 112 -3.81 9.42 3.18
C LEU A 112 -5.22 8.83 3.04
N TYR A 113 -5.78 8.77 1.82
CA TYR A 113 -7.11 8.17 1.62
C TYR A 113 -7.15 6.68 1.95
N ARG A 114 -6.10 5.92 1.60
CA ARG A 114 -6.01 4.50 1.99
C ARG A 114 -5.95 4.35 3.51
N ARG A 115 -5.18 5.19 4.21
CA ARG A 115 -5.11 5.21 5.67
C ARG A 115 -6.44 5.63 6.33
N ALA A 116 -7.13 6.61 5.75
CA ALA A 116 -8.46 7.01 6.18
C ALA A 116 -9.47 5.86 6.08
N ARG A 117 -9.44 5.08 4.99
CA ARG A 117 -10.26 3.87 4.83
C ARG A 117 -9.96 2.81 5.89
N GLU A 118 -8.69 2.68 6.29
CA GLU A 118 -8.23 1.78 7.34
C GLU A 118 -8.61 2.25 8.76
N GLY A 119 -9.19 3.46 8.90
CA GLY A 119 -9.64 4.00 10.19
C GLY A 119 -8.64 4.89 10.91
N MET A 120 -7.60 5.38 10.23
CA MET A 120 -6.65 6.35 10.81
C MET A 120 -7.31 7.69 11.17
N PHE A 121 -8.31 8.11 10.40
CA PHE A 121 -9.04 9.36 10.61
C PHE A 121 -10.54 9.09 10.73
N ASP A 122 -11.26 9.97 11.43
CA ASP A 122 -12.71 9.91 11.46
C ASP A 122 -13.29 10.17 10.06
N LYS A 123 -14.12 9.22 9.61
CA LYS A 123 -14.77 9.26 8.29
C LYS A 123 -15.72 10.44 8.16
N HIS A 124 -16.28 10.94 9.28
CA HIS A 124 -17.19 12.07 9.27
C HIS A 124 -16.49 13.41 9.03
N LEU A 125 -15.19 13.48 9.32
CA LEU A 125 -14.36 14.67 9.06
C LEU A 125 -13.89 14.74 7.60
N LEU A 126 -13.94 13.63 6.87
CA LEU A 126 -13.57 13.62 5.47
C LEU A 126 -14.62 14.41 4.66
N PRO A 127 -14.20 15.36 3.81
CA PRO A 127 -15.15 16.04 2.95
C PRO A 127 -15.80 15.02 2.03
N MET A 128 -17.12 14.86 2.18
CA MET A 128 -17.93 14.01 1.34
C MET A 128 -17.69 14.40 -0.12
N LYS A 129 -17.50 13.39 -0.99
CA LYS A 129 -17.45 13.61 -2.44
C LYS A 129 -18.65 14.48 -2.81
N GLY A 130 -18.39 15.62 -3.44
CA GLY A 130 -19.41 16.61 -3.78
C GLY A 130 -20.63 15.97 -4.45
N LYS A 131 -21.80 16.60 -4.31
CA LYS A 131 -23.08 16.06 -4.79
C LYS A 131 -22.91 15.44 -6.18
N ARG A 132 -23.13 14.12 -6.28
CA ARG A 132 -23.09 13.43 -7.57
C ARG A 132 -24.10 14.11 -8.49
N LYS A 133 -23.66 14.49 -9.68
CA LYS A 133 -24.57 15.02 -10.70
C LYS A 133 -25.60 13.95 -11.05
N PRO A 134 -26.87 14.32 -11.31
CA PRO A 134 -27.89 13.36 -11.71
C PRO A 134 -27.48 12.60 -12.98
N ASN A 135 -27.92 11.35 -13.13
CA ASN A 135 -27.66 10.56 -14.34
C ASN A 135 -28.24 11.31 -15.55
N GLY A 136 -27.43 11.51 -16.60
CA GLY A 136 -27.79 12.33 -17.76
C GLY A 136 -27.42 13.82 -17.65
N HIS A 137 -26.79 14.25 -16.56
CA HIS A 137 -26.26 15.61 -16.45
C HIS A 137 -25.19 15.87 -17.51
N LYS A 138 -25.48 16.78 -18.44
CA LYS A 138 -24.49 17.34 -19.38
C LYS A 138 -23.96 18.66 -18.79
N GLU A 139 -22.66 18.71 -18.52
CA GLU A 139 -22.00 19.96 -18.09
C GLU A 139 -22.14 21.03 -19.17
N LYS A 140 -22.65 22.21 -18.77
CA LYS A 140 -22.87 23.36 -19.65
C LYS A 140 -21.82 24.46 -19.47
N ARG A 141 -21.02 24.39 -18.40
CA ARG A 141 -19.96 25.36 -18.11
C ARG A 141 -18.79 25.14 -19.07
N GLY A 142 -18.27 26.21 -19.68
CA GLY A 142 -17.16 26.15 -20.62
C GLY A 142 -17.54 25.72 -22.05
N LYS A 143 -18.81 25.36 -22.31
CA LYS A 143 -19.32 25.25 -23.68
C LYS A 143 -19.70 26.62 -24.19
N GLN A 144 -18.70 27.43 -24.54
CA GLN A 144 -18.95 28.61 -25.35
C GLN A 144 -19.45 28.12 -26.72
N ALA A 145 -20.74 28.26 -26.98
CA ALA A 145 -21.37 27.83 -28.25
C ALA A 145 -20.85 28.61 -29.46
N PHE A 146 -20.25 29.78 -29.22
CA PHE A 146 -19.75 30.67 -30.26
C PHE A 146 -18.28 30.37 -30.55
N THR A 147 -18.01 29.51 -31.52
CA THR A 147 -16.79 29.65 -32.31
C THR A 147 -16.89 30.97 -33.06
N ARG A 148 -16.34 32.05 -32.53
CA ARG A 148 -16.22 33.31 -33.28
C ARG A 148 -15.28 33.04 -34.46
N ASN A 149 -15.81 33.04 -35.68
CA ASN A 149 -14.99 32.99 -36.89
C ASN A 149 -14.14 34.27 -36.95
N ILE A 150 -12.87 34.16 -37.36
CA ILE A 150 -11.94 35.31 -37.49
C ILE A 150 -12.56 36.39 -38.39
N ALA A 151 -13.32 36.00 -39.42
CA ALA A 151 -14.03 36.93 -40.30
C ALA A 151 -15.06 37.82 -39.56
N GLN A 152 -15.69 37.31 -38.49
CA GLN A 152 -16.69 38.04 -37.71
C GLN A 152 -16.07 39.18 -36.89
N ARG A 153 -14.76 39.12 -36.59
CA ARG A 153 -14.07 40.16 -35.81
C ARG A 153 -14.10 41.53 -36.49
N LYS A 154 -14.04 41.59 -37.82
CA LYS A 154 -14.11 42.86 -38.58
C LYS A 154 -15.48 43.54 -38.49
N ILE A 155 -16.54 42.76 -38.24
CA ILE A 155 -17.90 43.27 -38.10
C ILE A 155 -18.14 43.75 -36.66
N ASP A 156 -17.70 42.95 -35.68
CA ASP A 156 -17.90 43.25 -34.26
C ASP A 156 -16.98 44.39 -33.77
N HIS A 157 -15.81 44.55 -34.39
CA HIS A 157 -14.81 45.56 -34.06
C HIS A 157 -14.35 46.29 -35.33
N PRO A 158 -15.18 47.17 -35.92
CA PRO A 158 -14.88 47.83 -37.19
C PRO A 158 -13.77 48.90 -37.11
N ASN A 159 -13.38 49.29 -35.89
CA ASN A 159 -12.42 50.37 -35.62
C ASN A 159 -11.12 49.87 -34.96
N VAL A 160 -10.82 48.57 -35.07
CA VAL A 160 -9.53 47.98 -34.67
C VAL A 160 -8.77 47.55 -35.91
#